data_AF-A0A0P9EMG1-F1
#
_entry.id   AF-A0A0P9EMG1-F1
#
_cell.length_a   1.000
_cell.length_b   1.000
_cell.length_c   1.000
_cell.angle_alpha   90.00
_cell.angle_beta   90.00
_cell.angle_gamma   90.00
#
_symmetry.space_group_name_H-M   'P 1'
#
loop_
_entity.id
_entity.type
_entity.pdbx_description
1 polymer ?
#
loop_
_entity_poly.entity_id
_entity_poly.type
_entity_poly.pdbx_seq_one_letter_code
_entity_poly.pdbx_strand_id
1 'polypeptide(L)'
;MQRIEEYLRMADEYYRKGMELFSKRNYPDAAEKIWASIKTATMALTEKYLGRISPPEGEYWGDFVTIGFIKAGVTREEAEKRAEYFIDARGKLHGECFYGLFYEEKRT
;
A
#
# COMPACT_ATOMS: atom_id res chain seq x y z
N MET A 1 5.35 6.10 19.42
CA MET A 1 5.90 4.73 19.21
C MET A 1 4.80 3.68 19.15
N GLN A 2 3.93 3.56 20.16
CA GLN A 2 2.88 2.53 20.21
C GLN A 2 1.98 2.44 18.97
N ARG A 3 1.58 3.58 18.38
CA ARG A 3 0.77 3.63 17.15
C ARG A 3 1.50 3.14 15.89
N ILE A 4 2.81 3.39 15.79
CA ILE A 4 3.62 2.93 14.65
C ILE A 4 3.73 1.40 14.67
N GLU A 5 3.98 0.83 15.85
CA GLU A 5 4.03 -0.63 16.03
C GLU A 5 2.67 -1.28 15.76
N GLU A 6 1.58 -0.61 16.11
CA GLU A 6 0.23 -1.07 15.77
C GLU A 6 0.02 -1.13 14.25
N TYR A 7 0.42 -0.09 13.51
CA TYR A 7 0.37 -0.12 12.05
C TYR A 7 1.22 -1.25 11.46
N LEU A 8 2.42 -1.50 11.99
CA LEU A 8 3.25 -2.60 11.51
C LEU A 8 2.61 -3.97 11.80
N ARG A 9 2.06 -4.19 13.00
CA ARG A 9 1.33 -5.42 13.33
C ARG A 9 0.11 -5.63 12.43
N MET A 10 -0.66 -4.57 12.19
CA MET A 10 -1.81 -4.61 11.29
C MET A 10 -1.39 -4.93 9.86
N ALA A 11 -0.29 -4.34 9.37
CA ALA A 11 0.24 -4.64 8.04
C ALA A 11 0.58 -6.14 7.91
N ASP A 12 1.31 -6.70 8.87
CA ASP A 12 1.64 -8.13 8.88
C ASP A 12 0.39 -9.03 8.91
N GLU A 13 -0.62 -8.65 9.72
CA GLU A 13 -1.87 -9.38 9.79
C GLU A 13 -2.65 -9.34 8.47
N TYR A 14 -2.71 -8.17 7.83
CA TYR A 14 -3.35 -8.02 6.52
C TYR A 14 -2.62 -8.81 5.45
N TYR A 15 -1.29 -8.80 5.44
CA TYR A 15 -0.51 -9.61 4.51
C TYR A 15 -0.81 -11.09 4.68
N ARG A 16 -0.76 -11.61 5.92
CA ARG A 16 -1.06 -13.02 6.22
C ARG A 16 -2.45 -13.42 5.74
N LYS A 17 -3.47 -12.60 6.02
CA LYS A 17 -4.85 -12.82 5.55
C LYS A 17 -4.96 -12.76 4.03
N GLY A 18 -4.29 -11.82 3.40
CA GLY A 18 -4.25 -11.69 1.93
C GLY A 18 -3.67 -12.94 1.27
N MET A 19 -2.56 -13.46 1.80
CA MET A 19 -1.95 -14.68 1.30
C MET A 19 -2.83 -15.92 1.53
N GLU A 20 -3.53 -15.99 2.66
CA GLU A 20 -4.52 -17.05 2.91
C GLU A 20 -5.65 -17.02 1.88
N LEU A 21 -6.24 -15.85 1.61
CA LEU A 21 -7.29 -15.68 0.61
C LEU A 21 -6.79 -16.01 -0.81
N PHE A 22 -5.57 -15.61 -1.12
CA PHE A 22 -4.93 -15.94 -2.40
C PHE A 22 -4.80 -17.45 -2.59
N SER A 23 -4.37 -18.18 -1.56
CA SER A 23 -4.27 -19.65 -1.62
C SER A 23 -5.62 -20.34 -1.86
N LYS A 24 -6.71 -19.72 -1.40
CA LYS A 24 -8.11 -20.14 -1.60
C LYS A 24 -8.70 -19.65 -2.92
N ARG A 25 -7.90 -19.00 -3.78
CA ARG A 25 -8.31 -18.38 -5.05
C ARG A 25 -9.38 -17.30 -4.92
N ASN A 26 -9.53 -16.71 -3.73
CA ASN A 26 -10.37 -15.54 -3.53
C ASN A 26 -9.55 -14.29 -3.83
N TYR A 27 -9.36 -14.02 -5.12
CA TYR A 27 -8.45 -12.97 -5.59
C TYR A 27 -8.88 -11.53 -5.26
N PRO A 28 -10.17 -11.12 -5.32
CA PRO A 28 -10.58 -9.78 -4.91
C PRO A 28 -10.23 -9.48 -3.46
N ASP A 29 -10.64 -10.36 -2.57
CA ASP A 29 -10.44 -10.14 -1.14
C ASP A 29 -8.95 -10.26 -0.79
N ALA A 30 -8.21 -11.13 -1.49
CA ALA A 30 -6.76 -11.19 -1.37
C ALA A 30 -6.11 -9.86 -1.78
N ALA A 31 -6.48 -9.30 -2.93
CA ALA A 31 -5.96 -8.04 -3.42
C ALA A 31 -6.22 -6.89 -2.45
N GLU A 32 -7.45 -6.80 -1.92
CA GLU A 32 -7.80 -5.78 -0.92
C GLU A 32 -6.99 -5.91 0.37
N LYS A 33 -6.77 -7.15 0.85
CA LYS A 33 -5.98 -7.37 2.06
C LYS A 33 -4.49 -7.10 1.84
N ILE A 34 -3.95 -7.44 0.68
CA ILE A 34 -2.56 -7.10 0.33
C ILE A 34 -2.40 -5.58 0.20
N TRP A 35 -3.35 -4.90 -0.43
CA TRP A 35 -3.36 -3.44 -0.48
C TRP A 35 -3.43 -2.82 0.92
N ALA A 36 -4.33 -3.31 1.77
CA ALA A 36 -4.44 -2.84 3.16
C ALA A 36 -3.10 -2.98 3.90
N SER A 37 -2.39 -4.10 3.72
CA SER A 37 -1.04 -4.28 4.26
C SER A 37 -0.07 -3.18 3.81
N ILE A 38 0.03 -2.94 2.50
CA ILE A 38 0.93 -1.93 1.93
C ILE A 38 0.57 -0.54 2.47
N LYS A 39 -0.72 -0.19 2.44
CA LYS A 39 -1.24 1.09 2.96
C LYS A 39 -0.86 1.29 4.42
N THR A 40 -1.07 0.29 5.27
CA THR A 40 -0.79 0.42 6.71
C THR A 40 0.71 0.49 7.00
N ALA A 41 1.55 -0.26 6.26
CA ALA A 41 3.00 -0.10 6.36
C ALA A 41 3.46 1.31 5.95
N THR A 42 2.87 1.88 4.90
CA THR A 42 3.12 3.28 4.49
C THR A 42 2.65 4.28 5.56
N MET A 43 1.50 4.04 6.21
CA MET A 43 1.05 4.88 7.33
C MET A 43 2.06 4.85 8.50
N ALA A 44 2.67 3.70 8.79
CA ALA A 44 3.72 3.60 9.81
C ALA A 44 4.95 4.44 9.45
N LEU A 45 5.39 4.38 8.18
CA LEU A 45 6.48 5.18 7.65
C LEU A 45 6.18 6.69 7.79
N THR A 46 5.03 7.14 7.30
CA THR A 46 4.72 8.57 7.25
C THR A 46 4.37 9.13 8.63
N GLU A 47 3.72 8.35 9.52
CA GLU A 47 3.53 8.75 10.91
C GLU A 47 4.88 8.94 11.60
N LYS A 48 5.82 8.02 11.39
CA LYS A 48 7.15 8.07 12.03
C LYS A 48 7.97 9.28 11.57
N TYR A 49 8.01 9.54 10.27
CA TYR A 49 8.96 10.51 9.70
C TYR A 49 8.32 11.85 9.31
N LEU A 50 7.01 11.91 9.15
CA LEU A 50 6.27 13.11 8.75
C LEU A 50 5.23 13.54 9.80
N GLY A 51 4.98 12.72 10.84
CA GLY A 51 4.01 13.02 11.90
C GLY A 51 2.55 12.96 11.47
N ARG A 52 2.27 12.35 10.32
CA ARG A 52 0.92 12.22 9.74
C ARG A 52 0.81 11.00 8.84
N ILE A 53 -0.40 10.43 8.73
CA ILE A 53 -0.67 9.20 7.97
C ILE A 53 -1.19 9.41 6.55
N SER A 54 -1.49 10.65 6.18
CA SER A 54 -2.02 11.00 4.86
C SER A 54 -1.51 12.38 4.42
N PRO A 55 -1.39 12.62 3.10
CA PRO A 55 -1.15 13.95 2.60
C PRO A 55 -2.31 14.87 2.99
N PRO A 56 -2.04 16.16 3.28
CA PRO A 56 -3.08 17.17 3.37
C PRO A 56 -3.75 17.39 2.00
N GLU A 57 -4.88 18.09 2.01
CA GLU A 57 -5.57 18.47 0.79
C GLU A 57 -4.64 19.29 -0.14
N GLY A 58 -4.62 18.93 -1.43
CA GLY A 58 -3.76 19.55 -2.43
C GLY A 58 -2.36 18.92 -2.58
N GLU A 59 -1.94 18.01 -1.70
CA GLU A 59 -0.71 17.23 -1.86
C GLU A 59 -0.98 15.85 -2.51
N TYR A 60 -0.03 15.38 -3.32
CA TYR A 60 -0.12 14.08 -3.99
C TYR A 60 0.47 12.96 -3.13
N TRP A 61 -0.17 11.78 -3.15
CA TRP A 61 0.30 10.60 -2.43
C TRP A 61 1.72 10.17 -2.82
N GLY A 62 2.09 10.26 -4.11
CA GLY A 62 3.42 9.88 -4.58
C GLY A 62 4.53 10.74 -3.94
N ASP A 63 4.35 12.06 -3.95
CA ASP A 63 5.30 12.99 -3.33
C ASP A 63 5.37 12.79 -1.82
N PHE A 64 4.22 12.63 -1.17
CA PHE A 64 4.11 12.42 0.26
C PHE A 64 4.87 11.16 0.72
N VAL A 65 4.68 10.04 0.01
CA VAL A 65 5.38 8.77 0.32
C VAL A 65 6.88 8.88 0.01
N THR A 66 7.25 9.54 -1.09
CA THR A 66 8.66 9.82 -1.44
C THR A 66 9.36 10.58 -0.32
N ILE A 67 8.75 11.65 0.20
CA ILE A 67 9.32 12.43 1.30
C ILE A 67 9.48 11.57 2.56
N GLY A 68 8.51 10.70 2.85
CA GLY A 68 8.59 9.73 3.95
C GLY A 68 9.83 8.84 3.86
N PHE A 69 10.12 8.27 2.70
CA PHE A 69 11.31 7.46 2.46
C PHE A 69 12.62 8.26 2.53
N ILE A 70 12.66 9.47 1.96
CA ILE A 70 13.84 10.35 2.05
C ILE A 70 14.16 10.69 3.50
N LYS A 71 13.15 11.03 4.31
CA LYS A 71 13.31 11.30 5.75
C LYS A 71 13.74 10.07 6.54
N ALA A 72 13.46 8.86 6.02
CA ALA A 72 13.94 7.60 6.57
C ALA A 72 15.40 7.27 6.17
N GLY A 73 16.07 8.13 5.40
CA GLY A 73 17.45 7.94 4.95
C GLY A 73 17.60 7.20 3.62
N VAL A 74 16.51 6.97 2.89
CA VAL A 74 16.54 6.39 1.55
C VAL A 74 16.94 7.47 0.53
N THR A 75 17.77 7.12 -0.45
CA THR A 75 18.11 8.04 -1.55
C THR A 75 16.87 8.45 -2.34
N ARG A 76 16.86 9.66 -2.91
CA ARG A 76 15.73 10.17 -3.70
C ARG A 76 15.27 9.19 -4.80
N GLU A 77 16.19 8.68 -5.60
CA GLU A 77 15.87 7.75 -6.70
C GLU A 77 15.11 6.51 -6.21
N GLU A 78 15.62 5.87 -5.16
CA GLU A 78 14.99 4.70 -4.55
C GLU A 78 13.66 5.04 -3.84
N ALA A 79 13.57 6.24 -3.25
CA ALA A 79 12.34 6.71 -2.63
C ALA A 79 11.22 6.92 -3.67
N GLU A 80 11.55 7.52 -4.81
CA GLU A 80 10.64 7.73 -5.95
C GLU A 80 10.17 6.39 -6.52
N LYS A 81 11.07 5.41 -6.72
CA LYS A 81 10.71 4.04 -7.14
C LYS A 81 9.74 3.36 -6.19
N ARG A 82 9.97 3.48 -4.87
CA ARG A 82 9.08 2.89 -3.86
C ARG A 82 7.72 3.58 -3.80
N ALA A 83 7.69 4.90 -3.98
CA ALA A 83 6.44 5.65 -4.05
C ALA A 83 5.65 5.33 -5.32
N GLU A 84 6.33 5.15 -6.46
CA GLU A 84 5.71 4.68 -7.71
C GLU A 84 5.09 3.29 -7.51
N TYR A 85 5.82 2.35 -6.91
CA TYR A 85 5.30 1.04 -6.55
C TYR A 85 4.05 1.13 -5.66
N PHE A 86 4.03 2.03 -4.68
CA PHE A 86 2.86 2.25 -3.83
C PHE A 86 1.63 2.70 -4.64
N ILE A 87 1.81 3.62 -5.60
CA ILE A 87 0.72 4.10 -6.46
C ILE A 87 0.24 3.01 -7.42
N ASP A 88 1.16 2.25 -8.02
CA ASP A 88 0.86 1.13 -8.91
C ASP A 88 0.10 0.02 -8.17
N ALA A 89 0.57 -0.37 -6.98
CA ALA A 89 -0.09 -1.35 -6.14
C ALA A 89 -1.51 -0.91 -5.75
N ARG A 90 -1.71 0.38 -5.43
CA ARG A 90 -3.06 0.93 -5.20
C ARG A 90 -3.95 0.78 -6.43
N GLY A 91 -3.45 1.17 -7.59
CA GLY A 91 -4.22 1.11 -8.84
C GLY A 91 -4.64 -0.32 -9.17
N LYS A 92 -3.67 -1.25 -9.18
CA LYS A 92 -3.90 -2.65 -9.57
C LYS A 92 -4.68 -3.45 -8.53
N LEU A 93 -4.28 -3.41 -7.26
CA LEU A 93 -4.89 -4.26 -6.24
C LEU A 93 -6.26 -3.73 -5.80
N HIS A 94 -6.31 -2.46 -5.41
CA HIS A 94 -7.52 -1.86 -4.88
C HIS A 94 -8.48 -1.43 -6.00
N GLY A 95 -7.95 -0.79 -7.06
CA GLY A 95 -8.75 -0.35 -8.19
C GLY A 95 -9.17 -1.52 -9.09
N GLU A 96 -8.22 -2.12 -9.79
CA GLU A 96 -8.51 -3.09 -10.86
C GLU A 96 -8.93 -4.47 -10.34
N CYS A 97 -8.29 -5.02 -9.32
CA CYS A 97 -8.61 -6.36 -8.84
C CYS A 97 -9.78 -6.41 -7.85
N PHE A 98 -9.83 -5.47 -6.89
CA PHE A 98 -10.88 -5.48 -5.87
C PHE A 98 -12.17 -4.81 -6.35
N TYR A 99 -12.09 -3.59 -6.90
CA TYR A 99 -13.27 -2.91 -7.45
C TYR A 99 -13.56 -3.22 -8.91
N GLY A 100 -12.55 -3.64 -9.69
CA GLY A 100 -12.77 -3.96 -11.09
C GLY A 100 -13.70 -5.15 -11.24
N LEU A 101 -14.67 -5.00 -12.14
CA LEU A 101 -15.52 -6.09 -12.57
C LEU A 101 -14.62 -7.13 -13.28
N PHE A 102 -14.73 -8.40 -12.91
CA PHE A 102 -14.05 -9.48 -13.61
C PHE A 102 -14.56 -9.57 -15.05
N TYR A 103 -13.81 -8.98 -15.98
CA TYR A 103 -14.02 -9.25 -17.39
C TYR A 103 -13.21 -10.50 -17.75
N GLU A 104 -13.88 -11.63 -17.91
CA GLU A 104 -13.29 -12.78 -18.62
C GLU A 104 -13.17 -12.41 -20.10
N GLU A 105 -12.07 -11.79 -20.49
CA GLU A 105 -11.79 -11.53 -21.90
C GLU A 105 -11.34 -12.82 -22.58
N LYS A 106 -12.21 -13.34 -23.46
CA LYS A 106 -11.84 -14.42 -24.36
C LYS A 106 -10.83 -13.86 -25.37
N ARG A 107 -9.56 -14.22 -25.24
CA ARG A 107 -8.55 -13.91 -26.27
C ARG A 107 -8.97 -14.60 -27.57
N THR A 108 -9.36 -13.82 -28.58
CA THR A 108 -9.54 -14.26 -29.96
C THR A 108 -8.20 -14.43 -30.66
#